data_AF-A0A964FMT3-F1
#
_entry.id   AF-A0A964FMT3-F1
#
_cell.length_a   1.000
_cell.length_b   1.000
_cell.length_c   1.000
_cell.angle_alpha   90.00
_cell.angle_beta   90.00
_cell.angle_gamma   90.00
#
_symmetry.space_group_name_H-M   'P 1'
#
loop_
_entity.id
_entity.type
_entity.pdbx_description
1 polymer ?
#
loop_
_entity_poly.entity_id
_entity_poly.type
_entity_poly.pdbx_seq_one_letter_code
_entity_poly.pdbx_strand_id
1 'polypeptide(L)'
;MISENQSKSRTIAESKIIHKSPILHPLARFVTEETVALLFNISVDEIYRIECCRYMVYVHAKGISRFVSYADFPPILEVNPPSPQDFGRWYKRWKGKQAPGFWTKFYTHKFKEAVSVDSLLEWGMLVAKLKSAISASGLQQLRDVYAQEKDLMERF
;
A
#
# COMPACT_ATOMS: atom_id res chain seq x y z
N MET A 1 -45.37 1.96 -10.84
CA MET A 1 -44.34 2.66 -10.05
C MET A 1 -43.00 2.02 -10.37
N ILE A 2 -42.25 2.64 -11.28
CA ILE A 2 -40.91 2.17 -11.67
C ILE A 2 -39.95 2.84 -10.69
N SER A 3 -39.33 2.04 -9.83
CA SER A 3 -38.35 2.52 -8.87
C SER A 3 -37.04 2.75 -9.62
N GLU A 4 -36.67 4.02 -9.80
CA GLU A 4 -35.38 4.42 -10.37
C GLU A 4 -34.26 3.98 -9.43
N ASN A 5 -33.53 2.94 -9.84
CA ASN A 5 -32.28 2.56 -9.24
C ASN A 5 -31.25 3.65 -9.59
N GLN A 6 -31.09 4.64 -8.72
CA GLN A 6 -30.02 5.62 -8.83
C GLN A 6 -28.68 4.92 -8.59
N SER A 7 -28.09 4.49 -9.71
CA SER A 7 -26.66 4.28 -9.85
C SER A 7 -25.93 5.49 -9.26
N LYS A 8 -25.31 5.31 -8.09
CA LYS A 8 -24.36 6.29 -7.55
C LYS A 8 -23.21 6.39 -8.54
N SER A 9 -23.28 7.42 -9.37
CA SER A 9 -22.19 7.87 -10.23
C SER A 9 -20.91 7.94 -9.39
N ARG A 10 -19.94 7.08 -9.69
CA ARG A 10 -18.56 7.24 -9.21
C ARG A 10 -18.06 8.54 -9.82
N THR A 11 -18.13 9.63 -9.06
CA THR A 11 -17.46 10.88 -9.41
C THR A 11 -16.01 10.53 -9.73
N ILE A 12 -15.57 10.77 -10.96
CA ILE A 12 -14.18 10.59 -11.37
C ILE A 12 -13.40 11.68 -10.61
N ALA A 13 -12.94 11.35 -9.40
CA ALA A 13 -12.08 12.23 -8.64
C ALA A 13 -10.76 12.38 -9.40
N GLU A 14 -10.34 13.63 -9.62
CA GLU A 14 -9.01 13.88 -10.16
C GLU A 14 -7.96 13.30 -9.21
N SER A 15 -6.98 12.59 -9.76
CA SER A 15 -5.87 12.03 -8.99
C SER A 15 -5.14 13.13 -8.22
N LYS A 16 -4.92 12.90 -6.92
CA LYS A 16 -4.18 13.80 -6.03
C LYS A 16 -2.66 13.68 -6.21
N ILE A 17 -2.20 12.78 -7.08
CA ILE A 17 -0.79 12.48 -7.31
C ILE A 17 -0.23 13.37 -8.43
N ILE A 18 0.82 14.12 -8.10
CA ILE A 18 1.53 15.04 -9.00
C ILE A 18 2.97 14.55 -9.16
N HIS A 19 3.38 14.29 -10.40
CA HIS A 19 4.77 13.94 -10.71
C HIS A 19 5.60 15.21 -10.95
N LYS A 20 6.48 15.56 -10.01
CA LYS A 20 7.30 16.78 -10.06
C LYS A 20 8.65 16.59 -10.76
N SER A 21 9.03 15.35 -11.09
CA SER A 21 10.28 15.05 -11.78
C SER A 21 10.01 14.40 -13.13
N PRO A 22 10.72 14.79 -14.20
CA PRO A 22 10.62 14.11 -15.51
C PRO A 22 11.15 12.67 -15.44
N ILE A 23 11.96 12.35 -14.43
CA ILE A 23 12.45 11.00 -14.19
C ILE A 23 11.75 10.47 -12.94
N LEU A 24 10.83 9.52 -13.14
CA LEU A 24 10.14 8.88 -12.04
C LEU A 24 11.07 7.94 -11.28
N HIS A 25 11.04 8.02 -9.96
CA HIS A 25 11.70 7.04 -9.13
C HIS A 25 11.04 5.67 -9.33
N PRO A 26 11.78 4.55 -9.51
CA PRO A 26 11.16 3.25 -9.80
C PRO A 26 10.14 2.79 -8.75
N LEU A 27 10.38 3.12 -7.48
CA LEU A 27 9.46 2.81 -6.38
C LEU A 27 8.21 3.71 -6.32
N ALA A 28 8.12 4.75 -7.14
CA ALA A 28 6.93 5.62 -7.19
C ALA A 28 5.66 4.87 -7.60
N ARG A 29 5.81 3.73 -8.28
CA ARG A 29 4.69 2.83 -8.63
C ARG A 29 3.96 2.25 -7.41
N PHE A 30 4.57 2.28 -6.23
CA PHE A 30 3.95 1.82 -4.99
C PHE A 30 3.24 2.94 -4.23
N VAL A 31 3.24 4.16 -4.77
CA VAL A 31 2.61 5.33 -4.15
C VAL A 31 1.22 5.50 -4.73
N THR A 32 0.22 5.30 -3.88
CA THR A 32 -1.20 5.53 -4.17
C THR A 32 -1.81 6.41 -3.08
N GLU A 33 -2.97 7.02 -3.35
CA GLU A 33 -3.72 7.77 -2.34
C GLU A 33 -4.04 6.90 -1.11
N GLU A 34 -4.41 5.64 -1.35
CA GLU A 34 -4.72 4.67 -0.30
C GLU A 34 -3.49 4.33 0.56
N THR A 35 -2.33 4.05 -0.06
CA THR A 35 -1.11 3.76 0.71
C THR A 35 -0.68 4.96 1.55
N VAL A 36 -0.86 6.18 1.06
CA VAL A 36 -0.62 7.42 1.82
C VAL A 36 -1.62 7.58 2.96
N ALA A 37 -2.91 7.34 2.70
CA ALA A 37 -3.97 7.40 3.70
C ALA A 37 -3.69 6.43 4.86
N LEU A 38 -3.32 5.19 4.54
CA LEU A 38 -2.94 4.17 5.53
C LEU A 38 -1.64 4.50 6.25
N LEU A 39 -0.64 5.04 5.55
CA LEU A 39 0.64 5.44 6.15
C LEU A 39 0.46 6.51 7.24
N PHE A 40 -0.48 7.42 7.02
CA PHE A 40 -0.75 8.52 7.93
C PHE A 40 -1.98 8.35 8.82
N ASN A 41 -2.72 7.25 8.64
CA ASN A 41 -3.98 6.99 9.35
C ASN A 41 -4.96 8.17 9.22
N ILE A 42 -5.20 8.58 7.97
CA ILE A 42 -6.14 9.65 7.58
C ILE A 42 -7.10 9.13 6.51
N SER A 43 -8.20 9.84 6.26
CA SER A 43 -9.03 9.56 5.08
C SER A 43 -8.31 10.00 3.80
N VAL A 44 -8.59 9.32 2.68
CA VAL A 44 -8.17 9.77 1.34
C VAL A 44 -8.67 11.18 1.07
N ASP A 45 -9.86 11.56 1.53
CA ASP A 45 -10.43 12.90 1.35
C ASP A 45 -9.61 14.00 2.05
N GLU A 46 -8.90 13.66 3.11
CA GLU A 46 -8.05 14.59 3.86
C GLU A 46 -6.71 14.85 3.18
N ILE A 47 -6.37 14.09 2.14
CA ILE A 47 -5.20 14.32 1.29
C ILE A 47 -5.52 15.48 0.34
N TYR A 48 -4.68 16.52 0.37
CA TYR A 48 -4.76 17.65 -0.56
C TYR A 48 -3.95 17.39 -1.82
N ARG A 49 -2.71 16.88 -1.67
CA ARG A 49 -1.86 16.45 -2.79
C ARG A 49 -0.71 15.56 -2.34
N ILE A 50 -0.26 14.72 -3.26
CA ILE A 50 0.91 13.85 -3.13
C ILE A 50 1.87 14.23 -4.25
N GLU A 51 3.05 14.74 -3.93
CA GLU A 51 4.05 15.13 -4.92
C GLU A 51 5.16 14.08 -4.97
N CYS A 52 5.20 13.33 -6.06
CA CYS A 52 6.28 12.39 -6.37
C CYS A 52 7.49 13.17 -6.91
N CYS A 53 8.39 13.56 -6.00
CA CYS A 53 9.66 14.19 -6.32
C CYS A 53 10.71 13.14 -6.74
N ARG A 54 11.88 13.56 -7.22
CA ARG A 54 12.91 12.65 -7.75
C ARG A 54 13.37 11.56 -6.76
N TYR A 55 13.45 11.87 -5.47
CA TYR A 55 14.00 10.95 -4.45
C TYR A 55 13.09 10.72 -3.24
N MET A 56 12.01 11.49 -3.12
CA MET A 56 11.08 11.42 -1.99
C MET A 56 9.66 11.71 -2.48
N VAL A 57 8.69 11.39 -1.64
CA VAL A 57 7.29 11.78 -1.82
C VAL A 57 7.00 12.87 -0.81
N TYR A 58 6.48 14.01 -1.26
CA TYR A 58 5.93 15.02 -0.37
C TYR A 58 4.42 14.79 -0.23
N VAL A 59 3.94 14.73 1.00
CA VAL A 59 2.52 14.58 1.29
C VAL A 59 2.02 15.82 2.01
N HIS A 60 1.00 16.43 1.43
CA HIS A 60 0.25 17.52 2.02
C HIS A 60 -1.21 17.09 2.22
N ALA A 61 -1.62 17.02 3.47
CA ALA A 61 -2.93 16.59 3.90
C ALA A 61 -3.33 17.39 5.16
N LYS A 62 -4.57 17.23 5.63
CA LYS A 62 -5.05 17.89 6.84
C LYS A 62 -4.14 17.57 8.04
N GLY A 63 -3.50 18.59 8.61
CA GLY A 63 -2.56 18.44 9.72
C GLY A 63 -1.24 17.76 9.37
N ILE A 64 -0.94 17.55 8.07
CA ILE A 64 0.24 16.83 7.60
C ILE A 64 0.92 17.60 6.48
N SER A 65 2.19 17.92 6.67
CA SER A 65 3.07 18.46 5.63
C SER A 65 4.45 17.83 5.84
N ARG A 66 4.77 16.77 5.10
CA ARG A 66 6.03 16.05 5.30
C ARG A 66 6.55 15.33 4.06
N PHE A 67 7.86 15.13 4.04
CA PHE A 67 8.53 14.26 3.09
C PHE A 67 8.65 12.84 3.66
N VAL A 68 8.39 11.85 2.81
CA VAL A 68 8.57 10.42 3.10
C VAL A 68 9.41 9.75 2.03
N SER A 69 10.09 8.68 2.42
CA SER A 69 10.93 7.91 1.51
C SER A 69 10.04 7.04 0.62
N TYR A 70 10.41 6.87 -0.65
CA TYR A 70 9.77 5.85 -1.48
C TYR A 70 9.91 4.42 -0.90
N ALA A 71 10.92 4.20 -0.05
CA ALA A 71 11.13 2.93 0.64
C ALA A 71 10.16 2.69 1.81
N ASP A 72 9.36 3.67 2.18
CA ASP A 72 8.34 3.52 3.23
C ASP A 72 7.05 2.89 2.66
N PHE A 73 6.84 2.98 1.35
CA PHE A 73 5.66 2.45 0.67
C PHE A 73 5.82 0.96 0.35
N PRO A 74 4.92 0.09 0.84
CA PRO A 74 4.93 -1.33 0.52
C PRO A 74 4.51 -1.59 -0.93
N PRO A 75 5.04 -2.64 -1.57
CA PRO A 75 4.52 -3.14 -2.84
C PRO A 75 3.02 -3.44 -2.83
N ILE A 76 2.40 -3.25 -3.99
CA ILE A 76 0.97 -3.49 -4.24
C ILE A 76 0.78 -4.42 -5.43
N LEU A 77 -0.41 -5.01 -5.60
CA LEU A 77 -0.69 -6.01 -6.64
C LEU A 77 -0.99 -5.37 -8.01
N GLU A 78 -1.46 -4.13 -8.02
CA GLU A 78 -1.94 -3.41 -9.20
C GLU A 78 -0.80 -2.95 -10.12
N VAL A 79 0.44 -3.22 -9.75
CA VAL A 79 1.65 -2.80 -10.48
C VAL A 79 2.65 -3.95 -10.59
N ASN A 80 3.67 -3.74 -11.42
CA ASN A 80 4.74 -4.72 -11.59
C ASN A 80 5.34 -5.14 -10.24
N PRO A 81 5.50 -6.47 -10.02
CA PRO A 81 5.99 -7.00 -8.76
C PRO A 81 7.40 -6.48 -8.45
N PRO A 82 7.80 -6.50 -7.16
CA PRO A 82 9.12 -6.05 -6.77
C PRO A 82 10.22 -6.92 -7.39
N SER A 83 11.22 -6.25 -7.95
CA SER A 83 12.44 -6.84 -8.52
C SER A 83 13.59 -6.82 -7.51
N PRO A 84 14.66 -7.60 -7.71
CA PRO A 84 15.84 -7.55 -6.83
C PRO A 84 16.45 -6.15 -6.65
N GLN A 85 16.32 -5.30 -7.68
CA GLN A 85 16.79 -3.91 -7.61
C GLN A 85 15.99 -3.07 -6.61
N ASP A 86 14.69 -3.35 -6.46
CA ASP A 86 13.83 -2.65 -5.49
C ASP A 86 14.25 -2.97 -4.06
N PHE A 87 14.57 -4.23 -3.76
CA PHE A 87 15.15 -4.63 -2.47
C PHE A 87 16.45 -3.87 -2.18
N GLY A 88 17.33 -3.75 -3.18
CA GLY A 88 18.55 -2.95 -3.05
C GLY A 88 18.29 -1.48 -2.74
N ARG A 89 17.20 -0.88 -3.27
CA ARG A 89 16.80 0.50 -2.96
C ARG A 89 16.25 0.64 -1.54
N TRP A 90 15.45 -0.33 -1.10
CA TRP A 90 14.91 -0.37 0.26
C TRP A 90 16.01 -0.49 1.31
N TYR A 91 16.90 -1.48 1.16
CA TYR A 91 17.98 -1.72 2.12
C TYR A 91 18.98 -0.57 2.21
N LYS A 92 19.14 0.24 1.15
CA LYS A 92 19.95 1.46 1.20
C LYS A 92 19.32 2.59 2.04
N ARG A 93 18.01 2.54 2.28
CA ARG A 93 17.28 3.59 3.02
C ARG A 93 16.95 3.18 4.45
N TRP A 94 16.67 1.91 4.68
CA TRP A 94 16.38 1.41 6.01
C TRP A 94 17.67 1.34 6.85
N LYS A 95 17.55 1.62 8.16
CA LYS A 95 18.68 1.49 9.11
C LYS A 95 19.06 0.02 9.40
N GLY A 96 18.62 -0.91 8.56
CA GLY A 96 18.78 -2.36 8.66
C GLY A 96 18.19 -3.07 7.42
N LYS A 97 18.06 -4.39 7.48
CA LYS A 97 17.44 -5.20 6.40
C LYS A 97 15.93 -5.37 6.55
N GLN A 98 15.31 -4.66 7.48
CA GLN A 98 13.90 -4.80 7.81
C GLN A 98 13.09 -3.58 7.36
N ALA A 99 11.93 -3.86 6.80
CA ALA A 99 10.95 -2.88 6.40
C ALA A 99 10.39 -2.14 7.63
N PRO A 100 9.90 -0.90 7.46
CA PRO A 100 9.19 -0.19 8.50
C PRO A 100 7.99 -1.00 8.98
N GLY A 101 7.67 -0.91 10.28
CA GLY A 101 6.51 -1.61 10.86
C GLY A 101 5.16 -1.27 10.19
N PHE A 102 5.10 -0.16 9.44
CA PHE A 102 3.98 0.18 8.59
C PHE A 102 3.65 -0.91 7.55
N TRP A 103 4.64 -1.59 6.97
CA TRP A 103 4.38 -2.65 5.98
C TRP A 103 3.50 -3.76 6.54
N THR A 104 3.77 -4.20 7.77
CA THR A 104 2.95 -5.20 8.46
C THR A 104 1.51 -4.71 8.64
N LYS A 105 1.33 -3.43 9.00
CA LYS A 105 -0.01 -2.83 9.15
C LYS A 105 -0.75 -2.77 7.81
N PHE A 106 -0.06 -2.37 6.74
CA PHE A 106 -0.62 -2.30 5.40
C PHE A 106 -1.10 -3.68 4.92
N TYR A 107 -0.26 -4.71 4.97
CA TYR A 107 -0.67 -6.04 4.51
C TYR A 107 -1.74 -6.67 5.40
N THR A 108 -1.74 -6.36 6.71
CA THR A 108 -2.85 -6.76 7.60
C THR A 108 -4.16 -6.16 7.12
N HIS A 109 -4.17 -4.88 6.73
CA HIS A 109 -5.35 -4.21 6.19
C HIS A 109 -5.78 -4.85 4.86
N LYS A 110 -4.84 -5.10 3.93
CA LYS A 110 -5.14 -5.74 2.65
C LYS A 110 -5.70 -7.16 2.77
N PHE A 111 -5.22 -7.95 3.74
CA PHE A 111 -5.81 -9.27 4.00
C PHE A 111 -7.25 -9.17 4.49
N LYS A 112 -7.56 -8.21 5.37
CA LYS A 112 -8.91 -8.00 5.90
C LYS A 112 -9.90 -7.44 4.87
N GLU A 113 -9.41 -6.71 3.89
CA GLU A 113 -10.23 -6.15 2.81
C GLU A 113 -10.33 -7.07 1.58
N ALA A 114 -9.62 -8.20 1.56
CA ALA A 114 -9.71 -9.16 0.47
C ALA A 114 -11.16 -9.68 0.37
N VAL A 115 -11.72 -9.64 -0.84
CA VAL A 115 -13.13 -9.99 -1.08
C VAL A 115 -13.32 -11.45 -1.50
N SER A 116 -12.22 -12.17 -1.70
CA SER A 116 -12.21 -13.58 -2.11
C SER A 116 -10.94 -14.28 -1.65
N VAL A 117 -11.00 -15.61 -1.57
CA VAL A 117 -9.84 -16.45 -1.25
C VAL A 117 -8.71 -16.25 -2.28
N ASP A 118 -9.05 -16.06 -3.56
CA ASP A 118 -8.06 -15.80 -4.61
C ASP A 118 -7.34 -14.45 -4.38
N SER A 119 -8.09 -13.39 -4.07
CA SER A 119 -7.51 -12.08 -3.77
C SER A 119 -6.61 -12.14 -2.53
N LEU A 120 -7.06 -12.86 -1.49
CA LEU A 120 -6.27 -13.09 -0.29
C LEU A 120 -4.97 -13.84 -0.62
N LEU A 121 -5.05 -14.88 -1.45
CA LEU A 121 -3.89 -15.66 -1.90
C LEU A 121 -2.89 -14.81 -2.68
N GLU A 122 -3.34 -13.95 -3.59
CA GLU A 122 -2.46 -13.05 -4.34
C GLU A 122 -1.66 -12.13 -3.42
N TRP A 123 -2.32 -11.49 -2.45
CA TRP A 123 -1.64 -10.71 -1.42
C TRP A 123 -0.68 -11.57 -0.59
N GLY A 124 -1.07 -12.80 -0.24
CA GLY A 124 -0.23 -13.76 0.49
C GLY A 124 1.04 -14.12 -0.27
N MET A 125 0.93 -14.35 -1.58
CA MET A 125 2.07 -14.60 -2.46
C MET A 125 3.00 -13.39 -2.57
N LEU A 126 2.46 -12.17 -2.58
CA LEU A 126 3.26 -10.95 -2.54
C LEU A 126 4.04 -10.84 -1.22
N VAL A 127 3.39 -11.08 -0.07
CA VAL A 127 4.06 -11.12 1.25
C VAL A 127 5.14 -12.20 1.28
N ALA A 128 4.88 -13.38 0.70
CA ALA A 128 5.86 -14.46 0.63
C ALA A 128 7.14 -14.05 -0.14
N LYS A 129 7.02 -13.26 -1.21
CA LYS A 129 8.17 -12.67 -1.93
C LYS A 129 8.95 -11.67 -1.07
N LEU A 130 8.27 -10.99 -0.15
CA LEU A 130 8.83 -9.96 0.72
C LEU A 130 9.31 -10.47 2.09
N LYS A 131 9.19 -11.77 2.36
CA LYS A 131 9.49 -12.36 3.68
C LYS A 131 10.88 -12.03 4.24
N SER A 132 11.87 -11.80 3.38
CA SER A 132 13.23 -11.43 3.78
C SER A 132 13.36 -9.98 4.24
N ALA A 133 12.43 -9.12 3.85
CA ALA A 133 12.36 -7.71 4.24
C ALA A 133 11.46 -7.49 5.47
N ILE A 134 10.51 -8.38 5.74
CA ILE A 134 9.60 -8.23 6.89
C ILE A 134 10.25 -8.85 8.15
N SER A 135 10.05 -8.23 9.31
CA SER A 135 10.54 -8.80 10.57
C SER A 135 9.88 -10.16 10.87
N ALA A 136 10.56 -11.05 11.59
CA ALA A 136 10.01 -12.37 11.91
C ALA A 136 8.66 -12.28 12.66
N SER A 137 8.54 -11.35 13.61
CA SER A 137 7.28 -11.10 14.33
C SER A 137 6.19 -10.54 13.41
N GLY A 138 6.53 -9.60 12.52
CA GLY A 138 5.59 -9.06 11.54
C GLY A 138 5.11 -10.13 10.56
N LEU A 139 6.00 -11.02 10.12
CA LEU A 139 5.65 -12.12 9.24
C LEU A 139 4.73 -13.14 9.92
N GLN A 140 4.96 -13.43 11.20
CA GLN A 140 4.08 -14.32 11.96
C GLN A 140 2.69 -13.70 12.11
N GLN A 141 2.61 -12.42 12.49
CA GLN A 141 1.34 -11.69 12.55
C GLN A 141 0.58 -11.76 11.22
N LEU A 142 1.26 -11.56 10.08
CA LEU A 142 0.64 -11.64 8.77
C LEU A 142 0.11 -13.04 8.44
N ARG A 143 0.83 -14.10 8.85
CA ARG A 143 0.34 -15.48 8.69
C ARG A 143 -0.90 -15.75 9.52
N ASP A 144 -0.93 -15.27 10.75
CA ASP A 144 -2.08 -15.45 11.65
C ASP A 144 -3.32 -14.75 11.08
N VAL A 145 -3.17 -13.51 10.61
CA VAL A 145 -4.25 -12.76 9.94
C VAL A 145 -4.71 -13.47 8.66
N TYR A 146 -3.78 -13.90 7.81
CA TYR A 146 -4.11 -14.63 6.58
C TYR A 146 -4.92 -15.90 6.89
N ALA A 147 -4.49 -16.69 7.88
CA ALA A 147 -5.18 -17.92 8.26
C ALA A 147 -6.59 -17.64 8.80
N GLN A 148 -6.74 -16.59 9.61
CA GLN A 148 -8.04 -16.15 10.11
C GLN A 148 -8.98 -15.73 8.98
N GLU A 149 -8.55 -14.83 8.09
CA GLU A 149 -9.40 -14.34 7.00
C GLU A 149 -9.76 -15.45 6.02
N LYS A 150 -8.82 -16.36 5.74
CA LYS A 150 -9.08 -17.53 4.89
C LYS A 150 -10.14 -18.45 5.51
N ASP A 151 -10.02 -18.78 6.80
CA ASP A 151 -10.98 -19.63 7.51
C ASP A 151 -12.38 -19.00 7.54
N LEU A 152 -12.47 -17.67 7.69
CA LEU A 152 -13.73 -16.95 7.59
C LEU A 152 -14.34 -17.09 6.19
N MET A 153 -13.56 -16.86 5.13
CA MET A 153 -14.05 -16.91 3.75
C MET A 153 -14.45 -18.31 3.27
N GLU A 154 -13.82 -19.36 3.79
CA GLU A 154 -14.12 -20.75 3.39
C GLU A 154 -15.32 -21.35 4.14
N ARG A 155 -15.75 -20.74 5.24
CA ARG A 155 -16.87 -21.23 6.08
C ARG A 155 -18.23 -20.61 5.75
N PHE A 156 -18.27 -19.56 4.94
CA PHE A 156 -19.50 -18.91 4.45
C PHE A 156 -19.71 -19.20 2.97
#